data_AF-G4D3Q6-F1
#
_entry.id   AF-G4D3Q6-F1
#
_cell.length_a   1.000
_cell.length_b   1.000
_cell.length_c   1.000
_cell.angle_alpha   90.00
_cell.angle_beta   90.00
_cell.angle_gamma   90.00
#
_symmetry.space_group_name_H-M   'P 1'
#
loop_
_entity.id
_entity.type
_entity.pdbx_description
1 polymer ?
#
loop_
_entity_poly.entity_id
_entity_poly.type
_entity_poly.pdbx_seq_one_letter_code
_entity_poly.pdbx_strand_id
1 'polypeptide(L)'
;MSPLTIACNIASLDFISESNENLIRLKENMQYIKLSLKDIGIEVDGRVPIIKVLIGDEEKAIRISESLYDDGIYVPAIRFPTVEKNKAILRITLMS
;
A
#
# COMPACT_ATOMS: atom_id res chain seq x y z
N MET A 1 10.82 -0.85 25.10
CA MET A 1 9.38 -0.62 24.88
C MET A 1 8.71 -0.42 26.22
N SER A 2 7.66 0.39 26.28
CA SER A 2 6.88 0.55 27.53
C SER A 2 6.11 -0.74 27.85
N PRO A 3 5.76 -0.99 29.13
CA PRO A 3 4.89 -2.12 29.50
C PRO A 3 3.56 -2.14 28.72
N LEU A 4 2.98 -0.96 28.44
CA LEU A 4 1.76 -0.82 27.64
C LEU A 4 1.96 -1.32 26.20
N THR A 5 3.04 -0.90 25.53
CA THR A 5 3.32 -1.32 24.15
C THR A 5 3.56 -2.83 24.06
N ILE A 6 4.21 -3.41 25.07
CA ILE A 6 4.44 -4.86 25.13
C ILE A 6 3.09 -5.59 25.22
N ALA A 7 2.20 -5.16 26.12
CA ALA A 7 0.89 -5.78 26.28
C ALA A 7 0.03 -5.68 25.01
N CYS A 8 -0.01 -4.51 24.36
CA CYS A 8 -0.73 -4.34 23.09
C CYS A 8 -0.19 -5.26 21.98
N ASN A 9 1.13 -5.42 21.89
CA ASN A 9 1.73 -6.27 20.87
C ASN A 9 1.44 -7.75 21.12
N ILE A 10 1.46 -8.21 22.38
CA ILE A 10 1.08 -9.59 22.73
C ILE A 10 -0.37 -9.84 22.31
N ALA A 11 -1.30 -8.97 22.71
CA ALA A 11 -2.71 -9.12 22.33
C ALA A 11 -2.93 -9.09 20.81
N SER A 12 -2.15 -8.27 20.08
CA SER A 12 -2.20 -8.21 18.61
C SER A 12 -1.74 -9.51 17.97
N LEU A 13 -0.70 -10.15 18.52
CA LEU A 13 -0.20 -11.44 18.04
C LEU A 13 -1.22 -12.55 18.29
N ASP A 14 -1.79 -12.62 19.50
CA ASP A 14 -2.82 -13.60 19.83
C ASP A 14 -4.03 -13.48 18.89
N PHE A 15 -4.50 -12.26 18.63
CA PHE A 15 -5.60 -12.00 17.70
C PHE A 15 -5.30 -12.46 16.27
N ILE A 16 -4.10 -12.17 15.75
CA ILE A 16 -3.71 -12.57 14.39
C ILE A 16 -3.53 -14.09 14.28
N SER A 17 -3.14 -14.78 15.36
CA SER A 17 -3.03 -16.24 15.38
C SER A 17 -4.38 -16.96 15.38
N GLU A 18 -5.42 -16.34 15.92
CA GLU A 18 -6.75 -16.95 16.07
C GLU A 18 -7.67 -16.76 14.84
N SER A 19 -7.48 -15.67 14.07
CA SER A 19 -8.36 -15.35 12.93
C SER A 19 -7.60 -15.13 11.62
N ASN A 20 -8.12 -15.76 10.55
CA ASN A 20 -7.65 -15.57 9.18
C ASN A 20 -8.56 -14.65 8.35
N GLU A 21 -9.62 -14.09 8.92
CA GLU A 21 -10.62 -13.30 8.19
C GLU A 21 -9.98 -12.10 7.48
N ASN A 22 -9.14 -11.37 8.20
CA ASN A 22 -8.38 -10.24 7.64
C ASN A 22 -7.48 -10.68 6.48
N LEU A 23 -6.81 -11.83 6.60
CA LEU A 23 -5.95 -12.35 5.53
C LEU A 23 -6.77 -12.70 4.27
N ILE A 24 -7.96 -13.27 4.44
CA ILE A 24 -8.86 -13.60 3.33
C ILE A 24 -9.30 -12.32 2.63
N ARG A 25 -9.81 -11.35 3.37
CA ARG A 25 -10.27 -10.06 2.83
C ARG A 25 -9.15 -9.27 2.16
N LEU A 26 -7.94 -9.32 2.70
CA LEU A 26 -6.75 -8.73 2.07
C LEU A 26 -6.48 -9.36 0.70
N LYS A 27 -6.57 -10.69 0.58
CA LYS A 27 -6.38 -11.41 -0.70
C LYS A 27 -7.46 -11.05 -1.72
N GLU A 28 -8.70 -10.91 -1.28
CA GLU A 28 -9.81 -10.47 -2.14
C GLU A 28 -9.57 -9.04 -2.65
N ASN A 29 -9.19 -8.12 -1.77
CA ASN A 29 -8.84 -6.74 -2.13
C ASN A 29 -7.65 -6.69 -3.11
N MET A 30 -6.63 -7.55 -2.89
CA MET A 30 -5.49 -7.71 -3.81
C MET A 30 -5.92 -8.17 -5.19
N GLN A 31 -6.82 -9.15 -5.28
CA GLN A 31 -7.31 -9.65 -6.55
C GLN A 31 -8.17 -8.61 -7.27
N TYR A 32 -9.05 -7.92 -6.55
CA TYR A 32 -9.90 -6.87 -7.09
C TYR A 32 -9.06 -5.74 -7.71
N ILE A 33 -8.15 -5.13 -6.94
CA ILE A 33 -7.37 -3.99 -7.44
C ILE A 33 -6.43 -4.40 -8.58
N LYS A 34 -5.90 -5.64 -8.57
CA LYS A 34 -5.06 -6.14 -9.66
C LYS A 34 -5.83 -6.16 -10.97
N LEU A 35 -7.08 -6.61 -10.95
CA LEU A 35 -7.94 -6.63 -12.14
C LEU A 35 -8.27 -5.20 -12.57
N SER A 36 -8.70 -4.34 -11.64
CA SER A 36 -9.05 -2.95 -11.95
C SER A 36 -7.88 -2.14 -12.53
N LEU A 37 -6.66 -2.33 -12.01
CA LEU A 37 -5.47 -1.65 -12.53
C LEU A 37 -5.05 -2.19 -13.90
N LYS A 38 -5.22 -3.50 -14.14
CA LYS A 38 -4.96 -4.11 -15.45
C LYS A 38 -5.88 -3.53 -16.53
N ASP A 39 -7.14 -3.27 -16.20
CA ASP A 39 -8.12 -2.68 -17.14
C ASP A 39 -7.74 -1.26 -17.57
N ILE A 40 -7.01 -0.52 -16.73
CA ILE A 40 -6.51 0.83 -17.01
C ILE A 40 -5.09 0.79 -17.63
N GLY A 41 -4.55 -0.40 -17.90
CA GLY A 41 -3.24 -0.60 -18.52
C GLY A 41 -2.05 -0.55 -17.56
N ILE A 42 -2.29 -0.62 -16.25
CA ILE A 42 -1.24 -0.67 -15.23
C ILE A 42 -1.03 -2.13 -14.81
N GLU A 43 0.08 -2.72 -15.26
CA GLU A 43 0.46 -4.07 -14.83
C GLU A 43 1.08 -4.05 -13.43
N VAL A 44 0.49 -4.84 -12.53
CA VAL A 44 0.94 -4.94 -11.13
C VAL A 44 1.13 -6.40 -10.71
N ASP A 45 2.18 -6.63 -9.94
CA ASP A 45 2.42 -7.92 -9.30
C ASP A 45 1.51 -8.07 -8.08
N GLY A 46 0.35 -8.69 -8.27
CA GLY A 46 -0.63 -8.91 -7.19
C GLY A 46 -0.28 -10.05 -6.22
N ARG A 47 1.00 -10.39 -6.05
CA ARG A 47 1.46 -11.38 -5.06
C ARG A 47 1.66 -10.79 -3.66
N VAL A 48 1.80 -9.47 -3.56
CA VAL A 48 2.04 -8.76 -2.30
C VAL A 48 1.02 -7.63 -2.11
N PRO A 49 0.64 -7.28 -0.86
CA PRO A 49 -0.36 -6.24 -0.58
C PRO A 49 0.12 -4.80 -0.85
N ILE A 50 1.38 -4.65 -1.25
CA ILE A 50 1.99 -3.36 -1.59
C ILE A 50 2.18 -3.29 -3.09
N ILE A 51 1.42 -2.41 -3.74
CA ILE A 51 1.48 -2.16 -5.17
C ILE A 51 2.30 -0.91 -5.42
N LYS A 52 3.28 -1.02 -6.33
CA LYS A 52 4.16 0.08 -6.73
C LYS A 52 3.76 0.52 -8.14
N VAL A 53 3.36 1.77 -8.29
CA VAL A 53 3.10 2.38 -9.61
C VAL A 53 4.25 3.31 -9.95
N LEU A 54 5.01 2.99 -11.00
CA LEU A 54 6.16 3.79 -11.42
C LEU A 54 5.69 5.07 -12.12
N ILE A 55 6.11 6.22 -11.58
CA ILE A 55 5.88 7.54 -12.19
C ILE A 55 7.17 8.07 -12.82
N GLY A 56 8.32 7.75 -12.23
CA GLY A 56 9.64 8.22 -12.65
C GLY A 56 9.94 9.61 -12.11
N ASP A 57 9.22 10.62 -12.59
CA ASP A 57 9.42 12.01 -12.21
C ASP A 57 8.91 12.31 -10.78
N GLU A 58 9.75 12.97 -9.98
CA GLU A 58 9.49 13.20 -8.56
C GLU A 58 8.39 14.24 -8.32
N GLU A 59 8.40 15.35 -9.06
CA GLU A 59 7.37 16.39 -8.92
C GLU A 59 6.01 15.87 -9.38
N LYS A 60 5.98 15.16 -10.51
CA LYS A 60 4.76 14.55 -11.04
C LYS A 60 4.17 13.55 -10.04
N ALA A 61 5.01 12.74 -9.40
CA ALA A 61 4.54 11.79 -8.39
C ALA A 61 3.89 12.51 -7.19
N ILE A 62 4.48 13.62 -6.73
CA ILE A 62 3.92 14.43 -5.64
C ILE A 62 2.57 15.02 -6.05
N ARG A 63 2.48 15.67 -7.21
CA ARG A 63 1.24 16.29 -7.68
C ARG A 63 0.09 15.28 -7.83
N ILE A 64 0.40 14.07 -8.33
CA ILE A 64 -0.60 12.99 -8.42
C ILE A 64 -1.01 12.53 -7.01
N SER A 65 -0.06 12.36 -6.09
CA SER A 65 -0.34 11.98 -4.71
C SER A 65 -1.22 13.00 -3.99
N GLU A 66 -1.01 14.30 -4.21
CA GLU A 66 -1.81 15.38 -3.66
C GLU A 66 -3.22 15.39 -4.27
N SER A 67 -3.33 15.29 -5.60
CA SER A 67 -4.63 15.21 -6.27
C SER A 67 -5.46 14.02 -5.79
N LEU A 68 -4.85 12.84 -5.63
CA LEU A 68 -5.53 11.66 -5.10
C LEU A 68 -5.97 11.88 -3.65
N TYR A 69 -5.15 12.59 -2.86
CA TYR A 69 -5.49 12.91 -1.48
C TYR A 69 -6.71 13.84 -1.40
N ASP A 70 -6.80 14.83 -2.28
CA ASP A 70 -7.96 15.72 -2.40
C ASP A 70 -9.23 14.95 -2.78
N ASP A 71 -9.10 13.88 -3.57
CA ASP A 71 -10.18 12.93 -3.89
C ASP A 71 -10.49 11.93 -2.75
N GLY A 72 -9.84 12.07 -1.59
CA GLY A 72 -10.03 11.21 -0.41
C GLY A 72 -9.24 9.90 -0.45
N ILE A 73 -8.30 9.75 -1.39
CA ILE A 73 -7.52 8.53 -1.62
C ILE A 73 -6.06 8.78 -1.21
N TYR A 74 -5.67 8.24 -0.05
CA TYR A 74 -4.29 8.39 0.43
C TYR A 74 -3.34 7.38 -0.23
N VAL A 75 -2.58 7.86 -1.23
CA VAL A 75 -1.52 7.09 -1.90
C VAL A 75 -0.23 7.91 -1.92
N PRO A 76 0.71 7.66 -0.99
CA PRO A 76 1.91 8.48 -0.88
C PRO A 76 2.89 8.26 -2.05
N ALA A 77 3.48 9.37 -2.52
CA ALA A 77 4.63 9.37 -3.42
C ALA A 77 5.94 9.05 -2.67
N ILE A 78 6.63 8.00 -3.11
CA ILE A 78 7.97 7.62 -2.65
C ILE A 78 8.98 8.10 -3.68
N ARG A 79 9.94 8.90 -3.24
CA ARG A 79 10.98 9.55 -4.07
C ARG A 79 12.35 9.39 -3.42
N PHE A 80 13.39 9.95 -4.04
CA PHE A 80 14.73 10.01 -3.46
C PHE A 80 14.68 10.60 -2.02
N PRO A 81 15.42 10.06 -1.04
CA PRO A 81 16.47 9.02 -1.13
C PRO A 81 15.99 7.56 -1.01
N THR A 82 14.69 7.32 -0.79
CA THR A 82 14.15 5.96 -0.55
C THR A 82 14.16 5.11 -1.83
N VAL A 83 14.07 5.75 -2.99
CA VAL A 83 14.24 5.15 -4.32
C VAL A 83 15.32 5.91 -5.09
N GLU A 84 15.83 5.30 -6.17
CA GLU A 84 16.76 5.97 -7.06
C GLU A 84 16.15 7.25 -7.67
N LYS A 85 17.01 8.22 -8.00
CA LYS A 85 16.60 9.45 -8.67
C LYS A 85 15.87 9.13 -9.98
N ASN A 86 14.84 9.90 -10.30
CA ASN A 86 13.99 9.71 -11.49
C ASN A 86 13.28 8.34 -11.54
N LYS A 87 13.13 7.66 -10.39
CA LYS A 87 12.33 6.44 -10.24
C LYS A 87 11.27 6.60 -9.15
N ALA A 88 10.65 7.78 -9.06
CA ALA A 88 9.57 8.01 -8.12
C ALA A 88 8.41 7.04 -8.37
N ILE A 89 7.80 6.55 -7.29
CA ILE A 89 6.67 5.62 -7.33
C ILE A 89 5.53 6.13 -6.48
N LEU A 90 4.30 5.75 -6.82
CA LEU A 90 3.16 5.80 -5.91
C LEU A 90 3.04 4.45 -5.21
N ARG A 91 2.93 4.47 -3.87
CA ARG A 91 2.82 3.24 -3.06
C ARG A 91 1.39 3.06 -2.58
N ILE A 92 0.67 2.13 -3.20
CA ILE A 92 -0.65 1.71 -2.75
C ILE A 92 -0.46 0.59 -1.73
N THR A 93 -1.04 0.75 -0.55
CA THR A 93 -1.00 -0.26 0.52
C THR A 93 -2.40 -0.70 0.81
N LEU A 94 -2.69 -1.97 0.51
CA LEU A 94 -4.01 -2.55 0.76
C LEU A 94 -4.14 -2.95 2.22
N MET A 95 -5.34 -2.78 2.75
CA MET A 95 -5.73 -3.28 4.06
C MET A 95 -6.89 -4.26 3.89
N SER A 96 -7.11 -5.08 4.91
CA SER A 96 -8.25 -5.99 5.05
C SER A 96 -9.44 -5.30 5.70
#